data_AF-A0A9D7C4D5-F1
#
_entry.id   AF-A0A9D7C4D5-F1
#
_cell.length_a   1.000
_cell.length_b   1.000
_cell.length_c   1.000
_cell.angle_alpha   90.00
_cell.angle_beta   90.00
_cell.angle_gamma   90.00
#
_symmetry.space_group_name_H-M   'P 1'
#
loop_
_entity.id
_entity.type
_entity.pdbx_description
1 polymer ?
#
loop_
_entity_poly.entity_id
_entity_poly.type
_entity_poly.pdbx_seq_one_letter_code
_entity_poly.pdbx_strand_id
1 'polypeptide(L)'
;MWQKAGEITYYIIDRVSNERANNDFIDLVNIPEEFDGAFIFRNGFKEALLINNVDTSGIRILRMMTSIEARKLDKTIIHSAKHGTTFVPPNTYIIDDSIITVVEPFTLDTSYYRIRYSSSLLYWNKHQLINLSY
;
A
#
# COMPACT_ATOMS: atom_id res chain seq x y z
N MET A 1 -20.32 9.42 -0.52
CA MET A 1 -19.72 8.14 -0.08
C MET A 1 -19.15 7.38 -1.27
N TRP A 2 -19.98 6.86 -2.19
CA TRP A 2 -19.52 6.18 -3.42
C TRP A 2 -18.63 7.01 -4.34
N GLN A 3 -18.96 8.29 -4.56
CA GLN A 3 -18.12 9.20 -5.36
C GLN A 3 -16.70 9.32 -4.81
N LYS A 4 -16.57 9.46 -3.49
CA LYS A 4 -15.26 9.58 -2.82
C LYS A 4 -14.45 8.29 -2.89
N ALA A 5 -15.10 7.13 -2.73
CA ALA A 5 -14.45 5.85 -2.94
C ALA A 5 -13.95 5.71 -4.40
N GLY A 6 -14.75 6.13 -5.38
CA GLY A 6 -14.35 6.19 -6.79
C GLY A 6 -13.16 7.13 -7.05
N GLU A 7 -13.16 8.32 -6.45
CA GLU A 7 -12.03 9.26 -6.51
C GLU A 7 -10.74 8.65 -5.94
N ILE A 8 -10.84 7.97 -4.79
CA ILE A 8 -9.70 7.27 -4.18
C ILE A 8 -9.20 6.13 -5.07
N THR A 9 -10.11 5.31 -5.61
CA THR A 9 -9.77 4.25 -6.56
C THR A 9 -9.00 4.80 -7.76
N TYR A 10 -9.55 5.82 -8.41
CA TYR A 10 -8.94 6.44 -9.58
C TYR A 10 -7.57 7.03 -9.24
N TYR A 11 -7.48 7.77 -8.13
CA TYR A 11 -6.23 8.34 -7.66
C TYR A 11 -5.15 7.28 -7.43
N ILE A 12 -5.48 6.18 -6.74
CA ILE A 12 -4.50 5.12 -6.44
C ILE A 12 -4.03 4.45 -7.74
N ILE A 13 -4.95 4.16 -8.68
CA ILE A 13 -4.62 3.56 -9.97
C ILE A 13 -3.71 4.49 -10.79
N ASP A 14 -4.08 5.76 -10.91
CA ASP A 14 -3.31 6.77 -11.63
C ASP A 14 -1.90 6.92 -11.03
N ARG A 15 -1.81 7.02 -9.70
CA ARG A 15 -0.52 7.16 -9.03
C ARG A 15 0.37 5.93 -9.19
N VAL A 16 -0.19 4.72 -9.15
CA VAL A 16 0.56 3.48 -9.42
C VAL A 16 0.98 3.38 -10.87
N SER A 17 0.14 3.78 -11.82
CA SER A 17 0.48 3.86 -13.24
C SER A 17 1.68 4.78 -13.48
N ASN A 18 1.65 5.98 -12.88
CA ASN A 18 2.71 6.97 -12.99
C ASN A 18 4.03 6.50 -12.35
N GLU A 19 3.97 5.80 -11.23
CA GLU A 19 5.17 5.21 -10.62
C GLU A 19 5.71 4.03 -11.45
N ARG A 20 4.84 3.24 -12.10
CA ARG A 20 5.24 2.09 -12.92
C ARG A 20 6.03 2.51 -14.16
N ALA A 21 5.78 3.71 -14.68
CA ALA A 21 6.56 4.28 -15.78
C ALA A 21 8.04 4.49 -15.43
N ASN A 22 8.38 4.62 -14.14
CA ASN A 22 9.73 4.94 -13.68
C ASN A 22 10.40 3.80 -12.88
N ASN A 23 9.64 2.77 -12.51
CA ASN A 23 10.12 1.69 -11.64
C ASN A 23 9.73 0.32 -12.20
N ASP A 24 10.68 -0.62 -12.19
CA ASP A 24 10.45 -2.01 -12.62
C ASP A 24 9.60 -2.79 -11.63
N PHE A 25 9.68 -2.44 -10.35
CA PHE A 25 8.96 -3.09 -9.28
C PHE A 25 8.24 -2.06 -8.42
N ILE A 26 7.01 -2.38 -8.02
CA ILE A 26 6.25 -1.57 -7.07
C ILE A 26 5.74 -2.50 -5.97
N ASP A 27 6.12 -2.18 -4.74
CA ASP A 27 5.60 -2.80 -3.55
C ASP A 27 4.56 -1.87 -2.91
N LEU A 28 3.36 -2.40 -2.66
CA LEU A 28 2.23 -1.65 -2.15
C LEU A 28 1.85 -2.12 -0.74
N VAL A 29 1.77 -1.18 0.18
CA VAL A 29 1.42 -1.42 1.58
C VAL A 29 0.17 -0.61 1.95
N ASN A 30 -0.70 -1.21 2.77
CA ASN A 30 -1.90 -0.59 3.33
C ASN A 30 -2.90 -0.08 2.29
N ILE A 31 -2.99 -0.72 1.13
CA ILE A 31 -4.02 -0.35 0.13
C ILE A 31 -5.41 -0.59 0.73
N PRO A 32 -6.32 0.41 0.70
CA PRO A 32 -7.60 0.30 1.40
C PRO A 32 -8.50 -0.73 0.71
N GLU A 33 -9.07 -1.66 1.48
CA GLU A 33 -10.09 -2.58 0.95
C GLU A 33 -11.44 -1.87 0.73
N GLU A 34 -11.74 -0.90 1.61
CA GLU A 34 -13.02 -0.23 1.76
C GLU A 34 -12.79 1.21 2.26
N PHE A 35 -13.65 2.13 1.85
CA PHE A 35 -13.76 3.47 2.39
C PHE A 35 -15.21 3.79 2.74
N ASP A 36 -15.49 4.03 4.01
CA ASP A 36 -16.81 4.36 4.54
C ASP A 36 -17.92 3.40 4.03
N GLY A 37 -17.73 2.08 4.05
CA GLY A 37 -18.72 1.11 3.59
C GLY A 37 -18.77 0.89 2.08
N ALA A 38 -17.98 1.63 1.29
CA ALA A 38 -17.82 1.38 -0.14
C ALA A 38 -16.53 0.59 -0.40
N PHE A 39 -16.65 -0.58 -1.04
CA PHE A 39 -15.48 -1.38 -1.41
C PHE A 39 -14.66 -0.68 -2.49
N ILE A 40 -13.36 -0.55 -2.26
CA ILE A 40 -12.42 0.03 -3.21
C ILE A 40 -11.74 -1.10 -3.98
N PHE A 41 -11.05 -1.99 -3.28
CA PHE A 41 -10.15 -2.96 -3.90
C PHE A 41 -10.22 -4.38 -3.34
N ARG A 42 -11.31 -4.73 -2.63
CA ARG A 42 -11.51 -6.03 -2.01
C ARG A 42 -11.40 -7.19 -3.03
N ASN A 43 -10.17 -7.61 -3.29
CA ASN A 43 -9.69 -8.57 -4.30
C ASN A 43 -9.69 -8.11 -5.77
N GLY A 44 -9.90 -6.82 -6.05
CA GLY A 44 -10.03 -6.29 -7.42
C GLY A 44 -8.92 -5.34 -7.86
N PHE A 45 -7.86 -5.16 -7.06
CA PHE A 45 -6.85 -4.14 -7.35
C PHE A 45 -6.10 -4.39 -8.66
N LYS A 46 -5.62 -5.63 -8.87
CA LYS A 46 -4.86 -5.98 -10.08
C LYS A 46 -5.74 -5.91 -11.32
N GLU A 47 -6.98 -6.34 -11.19
CA GLU A 47 -8.01 -6.26 -12.24
C GLU A 47 -8.28 -4.81 -12.60
N ALA A 48 -8.41 -3.93 -11.60
CA ALA A 48 -8.60 -2.50 -11.84
C ALA A 48 -7.41 -1.86 -12.55
N LEU A 49 -6.17 -2.26 -12.21
CA LEU A 49 -4.97 -1.84 -12.94
C LEU A 49 -5.00 -2.31 -14.40
N LEU A 50 -5.32 -3.59 -14.64
CA LEU A 50 -5.39 -4.16 -15.99
C LEU A 50 -6.46 -3.47 -16.86
N ILE A 51 -7.64 -3.18 -16.30
CA ILE A 51 -8.71 -2.44 -17.00
C ILE A 51 -8.25 -1.05 -17.42
N ASN A 52 -7.33 -0.45 -16.66
CA ASN A 52 -6.73 0.85 -16.97
C ASN A 52 -5.42 0.74 -17.78
N ASN A 53 -5.16 -0.40 -18.42
CA ASN A 53 -3.98 -0.68 -19.23
C ASN A 53 -2.64 -0.53 -18.49
N VAL A 54 -2.64 -0.75 -17.17
CA VAL A 54 -1.41 -0.74 -16.38
C VAL A 54 -0.82 -2.15 -16.37
N ASP A 55 0.45 -2.27 -16.75
CA ASP A 55 1.19 -3.52 -16.63
C ASP A 55 1.37 -3.89 -15.14
N THR A 56 0.75 -5.01 -14.75
CA THR A 56 0.81 -5.51 -13.37
C THR A 56 2.04 -6.38 -13.10
N SER A 57 2.85 -6.66 -14.13
CA SER A 57 4.14 -7.31 -13.93
C SER A 57 5.01 -6.44 -13.02
N GLY A 58 5.61 -7.08 -12.00
CA GLY A 58 6.43 -6.37 -11.01
C GLY A 58 5.65 -5.65 -9.91
N ILE A 59 4.31 -5.62 -9.93
CA ILE A 59 3.49 -5.02 -8.85
C ILE A 59 3.13 -6.08 -7.80
N ARG A 60 3.53 -5.84 -6.55
CA ARG A 60 3.18 -6.67 -5.39
C ARG A 60 2.35 -5.89 -4.39
N ILE A 61 1.19 -6.41 -4.04
CA ILE A 61 0.43 -5.94 -2.89
C ILE A 61 0.93 -6.75 -1.70
N LEU A 62 1.71 -6.11 -0.83
CA LEU A 62 2.24 -6.75 0.36
C LEU A 62 1.16 -6.87 1.44
N ARG A 63 0.26 -5.87 1.49
CA ARG A 63 -0.84 -5.85 2.44
C ARG A 63 -1.97 -4.93 2.01
N MET A 64 -3.20 -5.39 2.23
CA MET A 64 -4.41 -4.58 2.22
C MET A 64 -4.71 -4.07 3.64
N MET A 65 -5.20 -2.84 3.77
CA MET A 65 -5.67 -2.28 5.03
C MET A 65 -7.20 -2.48 5.14
N THR A 66 -7.63 -3.10 6.23
CA THR A 66 -9.05 -3.35 6.47
C THR A 66 -9.78 -2.09 6.94
N SER A 67 -11.10 -2.05 6.78
CA SER A 67 -11.90 -0.92 7.28
C SER A 67 -11.78 -0.76 8.81
N ILE A 68 -11.63 -1.86 9.55
CA ILE A 68 -11.46 -1.85 11.01
C ILE A 68 -10.14 -1.18 11.41
N GLU A 69 -9.06 -1.50 10.72
CA GLU A 69 -7.75 -0.89 10.97
C GLU A 69 -7.72 0.58 10.61
N ALA A 70 -8.26 0.92 9.42
CA ALA A 70 -8.33 2.29 8.96
C ALA A 70 -9.09 3.20 9.95
N ARG A 71 -10.12 2.68 10.64
CA ARG A 71 -10.86 3.40 11.69
C ARG A 71 -10.09 3.58 13.00
N LYS A 72 -9.19 2.65 13.34
CA LYS A 72 -8.38 2.72 14.57
C LYS A 72 -7.20 3.70 14.45
N LEU A 73 -6.76 3.96 13.23
CA LEU A 73 -5.65 4.86 12.95
C LEU A 73 -6.11 6.32 12.86
N ASP A 74 -5.18 7.22 13.15
CA ASP A 74 -5.36 8.66 12.97
C ASP A 74 -5.87 9.01 11.55
N LYS A 75 -6.35 10.24 11.40
CA LYS A 75 -6.84 10.72 10.10
C LYS A 75 -5.79 10.59 9.00
N THR A 76 -4.52 10.77 9.34
CA THR A 76 -3.37 10.61 8.44
C THR A 76 -2.38 9.62 9.04
N ILE A 77 -1.95 8.64 8.24
CA ILE A 77 -0.94 7.67 8.66
C ILE A 77 0.45 8.26 8.38
N ILE A 78 1.22 8.49 9.44
CA ILE A 78 2.59 8.99 9.34
C ILE A 78 3.52 7.84 9.70
N HIS A 79 4.52 7.59 8.84
CA HIS A 79 5.56 6.61 9.14
C HIS A 79 6.57 7.21 10.13
N SER A 80 7.23 6.36 10.92
CA SER A 80 8.29 6.79 11.83
C SER A 80 9.56 6.00 11.58
N ALA A 81 10.68 6.68 11.37
CA ALA A 81 12.00 6.06 11.20
C ALA A 81 12.83 6.19 12.48
N LYS A 82 13.40 5.07 12.96
CA LYS A 82 14.30 5.05 14.12
C LYS A 82 15.28 3.88 14.02
N HIS A 83 16.58 4.16 14.19
CA HIS A 83 17.67 3.16 14.21
C HIS A 83 17.62 2.16 13.04
N GLY A 84 17.55 2.64 11.79
CA GLY A 84 17.51 1.76 10.61
C GLY A 84 16.17 1.04 10.41
N THR A 85 15.18 1.26 11.27
CA THR A 85 13.82 0.71 11.12
C THR A 85 12.83 1.80 10.77
N THR A 86 12.10 1.67 9.68
CA THR A 86 10.91 2.48 9.37
C THR A 86 9.64 1.71 9.71
N PHE A 87 8.79 2.28 10.55
CA PHE A 87 7.48 1.73 10.88
C PHE A 87 6.38 2.48 10.12
N VAL A 88 5.55 1.73 9.39
CA VAL A 88 4.33 2.21 8.74
C VAL A 88 3.14 1.57 9.47
N PRO A 89 2.37 2.35 10.25
CA PRO A 89 1.20 1.84 10.96
C PRO A 89 0.20 1.18 10.01
N PRO A 90 -0.54 0.13 10.44
CA PRO A 90 -0.58 -0.36 11.81
C PRO A 90 0.49 -1.40 12.17
N ASN A 91 1.16 -2.03 11.20
CA ASN A 91 1.86 -3.30 11.42
C ASN A 91 2.95 -3.62 10.39
N THR A 92 3.44 -2.62 9.65
CA THR A 92 4.51 -2.83 8.65
C THR A 92 5.81 -2.21 9.14
N TYR A 93 6.89 -2.97 9.09
CA TYR A 93 8.23 -2.54 9.44
C TYR A 93 9.15 -2.71 8.24
N ILE A 94 10.10 -1.81 8.07
CA ILE A 94 11.12 -1.84 7.03
C ILE A 94 12.45 -1.77 7.75
N ILE A 95 13.27 -2.80 7.62
CA ILE A 95 14.52 -2.97 8.37
C ILE A 95 15.71 -2.82 7.41
N ASP A 96 16.60 -1.89 7.75
CA ASP A 96 17.82 -1.56 7.01
C ASP A 96 17.57 -1.39 5.51
N ASP A 97 16.41 -0.82 5.16
CA ASP A 97 15.96 -0.56 3.79
C ASP A 97 16.01 -1.79 2.85
N SER A 98 15.94 -3.01 3.43
CA SER A 98 16.17 -4.26 2.70
C SER A 98 15.08 -5.31 2.93
N ILE A 99 14.44 -5.30 4.10
CA ILE A 99 13.42 -6.28 4.48
C ILE A 99 12.15 -5.55 4.93
N ILE A 100 11.02 -5.90 4.31
CA ILE A 100 9.69 -5.49 4.74
C ILE A 100 9.08 -6.63 5.55
N THR A 101 8.71 -6.32 6.78
CA THR A 101 8.05 -7.24 7.72
C THR A 101 6.61 -6.78 7.91
N VAL A 102 5.65 -7.64 7.62
CA VAL A 102 4.22 -7.40 7.80
C VAL A 102 3.70 -8.36 8.86
N VAL A 103 3.11 -7.84 9.94
CA VAL A 103 2.58 -8.65 11.07
C VAL A 103 1.06 -8.65 11.04
N GLU A 104 0.42 -9.73 10.63
CA GLU A 104 -1.03 -9.81 10.56
C GLU A 104 -1.69 -9.57 11.94
N PRO A 105 -2.64 -8.64 12.07
CA PRO A 105 -3.08 -8.17 13.38
C PRO A 105 -3.98 -9.17 14.11
N PHE A 106 -4.59 -10.11 13.40
CA PHE A 106 -5.50 -11.10 14.00
C PHE A 106 -4.83 -12.45 14.26
N THR A 107 -3.95 -12.90 13.35
CA THR A 107 -3.27 -14.20 13.48
C THR A 107 -1.88 -14.08 14.11
N LEU A 108 -1.30 -12.88 14.12
CA LEU A 108 0.10 -12.60 14.48
C LEU A 108 1.12 -13.27 13.55
N ASP A 109 0.66 -13.79 12.40
CA ASP A 109 1.55 -14.31 11.38
C ASP A 109 2.43 -13.20 10.84
N THR A 110 3.71 -13.49 10.67
CA THR A 110 4.68 -12.52 10.16
C THR A 110 5.12 -12.94 8.77
N SER A 111 4.90 -12.06 7.80
CA SER A 111 5.38 -12.20 6.43
C SER A 111 6.62 -11.33 6.22
N TYR A 112 7.63 -11.89 5.55
CA TYR A 112 8.87 -11.21 5.23
C TYR A 112 9.03 -11.09 3.72
N TYR A 113 9.29 -9.86 3.26
CA TYR A 113 9.51 -9.57 1.85
C TYR A 113 10.86 -8.89 1.68
N ARG A 114 11.67 -9.38 0.76
CA ARG A 114 12.87 -8.68 0.33
C ARG A 114 12.50 -7.53 -0.60
N ILE A 115 13.04 -6.35 -0.33
CA ILE A 115 12.99 -5.19 -1.23
C ILE A 115 13.82 -5.54 -2.48
N ARG A 116 13.28 -5.27 -3.66
CA ARG A 116 13.97 -5.56 -4.93
C ARG A 116 14.80 -4.33 -5.31
N TYR A 117 15.92 -4.54 -6.01
CA TYR A 117 16.62 -3.41 -6.63
C TYR A 117 15.67 -2.66 -7.56
N SER A 118 15.74 -1.31 -7.49
CA SER A 118 14.87 -0.42 -8.27
C SER A 118 13.36 -0.60 -8.00
N SER A 119 12.98 -1.01 -6.78
CA SER A 119 11.57 -1.03 -6.37
C SER A 119 11.14 0.26 -5.70
N SER A 120 9.97 0.78 -6.05
CA SER A 120 9.29 1.79 -5.26
C SER A 120 8.41 1.12 -4.21
N LEU A 121 8.55 1.53 -2.95
CA LEU A 121 7.64 1.14 -1.86
C LEU A 121 6.62 2.26 -1.63
N LEU A 122 5.36 1.98 -1.95
CA LEU A 122 4.25 2.92 -1.79
C LEU A 122 3.34 2.48 -0.65
N TYR A 123 2.91 3.41 0.19
CA TYR A 123 1.85 3.15 1.17
C TYR A 123 0.74 4.20 1.13
N TRP A 124 -0.49 3.78 1.35
CA TRP A 124 -1.64 4.68 1.42
C TRP A 124 -1.75 5.31 2.82
N ASN A 125 -1.67 6.64 2.89
CA ASN A 125 -1.70 7.36 4.16
C ASN A 125 -3.10 7.85 4.60
N LYS A 126 -4.16 7.32 3.98
CA LYS A 126 -5.57 7.77 4.05
C LYS A 126 -5.93 8.99 3.20
N HIS A 127 -4.95 9.61 2.52
CA HIS A 127 -5.16 10.73 1.60
C HIS A 127 -4.46 10.56 0.25
N GLN A 128 -3.25 10.00 0.26
CA GLN A 128 -2.40 9.81 -0.91
C GLN A 128 -1.49 8.58 -0.75
N LEU A 129 -0.93 8.11 -1.86
CA LEU A 129 0.17 7.15 -1.83
C LEU A 129 1.47 7.90 -1.58
N ILE A 130 2.15 7.54 -0.50
CA ILE A 130 3.46 8.07 -0.13
C ILE A 130 4.52 7.08 -0.60
N ASN A 131 5.52 7.59 -1.30
CA ASN A 131 6.69 6.82 -1.73
C ASN A 131 7.75 6.88 -0.63
N LEU A 132 8.11 5.71 -0.10
CA LEU A 132 9.28 5.50 0.74
C LEU A 132 10.40 5.06 -0.21
N SER A 133 11.00 6.03 -0.91
CA SER A 133 12.13 5.77 -1.78
C SER A 133 13.37 5.50 -0.94
N TYR A 134 14.12 4.46 -1.31
CA TYR A 134 15.37 4.04 -0.69
C TYR A 134 16.45 3.93 -1.77
#